data_AF-A0A9D4X969-F1
#
_entry.id   AF-A0A9D4X969-F1
#
_cell.length_a   1.000
_cell.length_b   1.000
_cell.length_c   1.000
_cell.angle_alpha   90.00
_cell.angle_beta   90.00
_cell.angle_gamma   90.00
#
_symmetry.space_group_name_H-M   'P 1'
#
loop_
_entity.id
_entity.type
_entity.pdbx_description
1 polymer ?
#
loop_
_entity_poly.entity_id
_entity_poly.type
_entity_poly.pdbx_seq_one_letter_code
_entity_poly.pdbx_strand_id
1 'polypeptide(L)'
;SDPIFSSNILTSPSQFHSPLYFPPSLFLLSNQNHQQSNIYELRFFFRISRNKLGFQLNSSAQTLSLSSPHRDMVYHSSFVDDEGVDRACGCPLLPLKSHIKGPAPVSDQDRTDIVDEAITFFRANVFFRNFDIKSPADKLLIYLTFYINVALKRLEGCRTLAEGTKAIINLGLENVPVPGEAGFPFPGLFVIPQSNKEAELFRNYLKQIREETSGRLLSVAYRPNGTPNKWWLAFAKRKFMNVITR
;
A
#
# COMPACT_ATOMS: atom_id res chain seq x y z
N SER A 1 16.85 23.84 81.69
CA SER A 1 15.97 22.66 81.57
C SER A 1 16.02 22.21 80.12
N ASP A 2 16.83 21.19 79.88
CA ASP A 2 16.96 20.39 78.65
C ASP A 2 15.62 19.68 78.26
N PRO A 3 15.53 18.90 77.16
CA PRO A 3 15.96 19.15 75.77
C PRO A 3 15.10 18.42 74.68
N ILE A 4 15.60 18.40 73.43
CA ILE A 4 15.37 17.41 72.32
C ILE A 4 14.01 17.42 71.60
N PHE A 5 14.02 17.77 70.30
CA PHE A 5 13.36 16.95 69.29
C PHE A 5 14.20 16.88 68.01
N SER A 6 14.53 15.65 67.62
CA SER A 6 15.41 15.29 66.52
C SER A 6 14.67 15.18 65.19
N SER A 7 15.34 15.68 64.15
CA SER A 7 15.53 15.12 62.80
C SER A 7 14.37 14.44 62.03
N ASN A 8 14.28 14.88 60.77
CA ASN A 8 14.23 14.11 59.52
C ASN A 8 12.93 14.04 58.70
N ILE A 9 13.05 14.65 57.51
CA ILE A 9 12.94 14.04 56.16
C ILE A 9 11.59 14.08 55.42
N LEU A 10 11.73 14.69 54.24
CA LEU A 10 11.02 14.60 52.96
C LEU A 10 9.53 15.02 52.85
N THR A 11 9.40 16.11 52.10
CA THR A 11 8.29 16.58 51.30
C THR A 11 7.69 15.54 50.35
N SER A 12 6.37 15.31 50.42
CA SER A 12 5.46 15.37 49.26
C SER A 12 3.99 15.17 49.70
N PRO A 13 3.06 15.92 49.12
CA PRO A 13 1.74 15.36 48.90
C PRO A 13 1.13 15.70 47.53
N SER A 14 0.61 14.65 46.87
CA SER A 14 -0.71 14.65 46.18
C SER A 14 -0.83 15.49 44.88
N GLN A 15 -1.48 15.13 43.77
CA GLN A 15 -2.39 14.08 43.29
C GLN A 15 -2.29 14.10 41.74
N PHE A 16 -2.65 13.01 41.03
CA PHE A 16 -3.65 12.99 39.95
C PHE A 16 -3.60 11.71 39.08
N HIS A 17 -4.77 11.09 38.99
CA HIS A 17 -5.31 10.13 38.01
C HIS A 17 -4.59 8.82 37.62
N SER A 18 -5.33 7.73 37.89
CA SER A 18 -5.17 6.34 37.48
C SER A 18 -4.98 6.13 35.96
N PRO A 19 -4.31 5.03 35.56
CA PRO A 19 -4.09 4.71 34.15
C PRO A 19 -5.39 4.25 33.47
N LEU A 20 -5.64 4.78 32.27
CA LEU A 20 -6.71 4.34 31.36
C LEU A 20 -6.54 2.85 31.06
N TYR A 21 -7.48 2.06 31.57
CA TYR A 21 -7.63 0.63 31.31
C TYR A 21 -8.15 0.46 29.88
N PHE A 22 -7.27 0.09 28.94
CA PHE A 22 -7.69 -0.27 27.58
C PHE A 22 -8.39 -1.64 27.60
N PRO A 23 -9.63 -1.78 27.09
CA PRO A 23 -10.30 -3.06 27.06
C PRO A 23 -9.62 -4.01 26.04
N PRO A 24 -9.41 -5.30 26.37
CA PRO A 24 -8.79 -6.29 25.47
C PRO A 24 -9.50 -6.54 24.13
N SER A 25 -10.70 -5.97 23.93
CA SER A 25 -11.51 -6.13 22.73
C SER A 25 -10.99 -5.33 21.51
N LEU A 26 -10.25 -4.24 21.71
CA LEU A 26 -9.66 -3.47 20.60
C LEU A 26 -8.36 -4.09 20.05
N PHE A 27 -7.63 -4.85 20.88
CA PHE A 27 -6.45 -5.60 20.44
C PHE A 27 -6.83 -6.83 19.60
N LEU A 28 -8.05 -7.36 19.79
CA LEU A 28 -8.58 -8.48 19.03
C LEU A 28 -9.12 -8.06 17.65
N LEU A 29 -9.64 -6.84 17.47
CA LEU A 29 -10.12 -6.35 16.16
C LEU A 29 -8.98 -6.02 15.19
N SER A 30 -7.86 -5.49 15.69
CA SER A 30 -6.63 -5.30 14.89
C SER A 30 -6.05 -6.64 14.41
N ASN A 31 -6.01 -7.64 15.28
CA ASN A 31 -5.51 -8.97 14.94
C ASN A 31 -6.49 -9.78 14.07
N GLN A 32 -7.81 -9.59 14.22
CA GLN A 32 -8.79 -10.28 13.37
C GLN A 32 -8.78 -9.76 11.93
N ASN A 33 -8.61 -8.46 11.69
CA ASN A 33 -8.47 -7.95 10.32
C ASN A 33 -7.19 -8.45 9.63
N HIS A 34 -6.09 -8.62 10.39
CA HIS A 34 -4.84 -9.17 9.87
C HIS A 34 -4.87 -10.69 9.65
N GLN A 35 -5.66 -11.43 10.44
CA GLN A 35 -5.87 -12.88 10.28
C GLN A 35 -6.89 -13.18 9.18
N GLN A 36 -7.92 -12.37 9.01
CA GLN A 36 -9.00 -12.61 8.05
C GLN A 36 -8.58 -12.23 6.62
N SER A 37 -7.81 -11.15 6.44
CA SER A 37 -7.09 -10.88 5.19
C SER A 37 -6.11 -12.01 4.85
N ASN A 38 -5.41 -12.59 5.84
CA ASN A 38 -4.58 -13.78 5.63
C ASN A 38 -5.39 -15.01 5.20
N ILE A 39 -6.62 -15.22 5.67
CA ILE A 39 -7.44 -16.36 5.25
C ILE A 39 -7.93 -16.21 3.80
N TYR A 40 -8.34 -15.01 3.39
CA TYR A 40 -8.73 -14.76 1.99
C TYR A 40 -7.51 -14.81 1.05
N GLU A 41 -6.38 -14.24 1.47
CA GLU A 41 -5.10 -14.34 0.79
C GLU A 41 -4.62 -15.80 0.69
N LEU A 42 -4.74 -16.60 1.75
CA LEU A 42 -4.39 -18.02 1.75
C LEU A 42 -5.33 -18.80 0.84
N ARG A 43 -6.65 -18.56 0.87
CA ARG A 43 -7.61 -19.20 -0.06
C ARG A 43 -7.31 -18.84 -1.51
N PHE A 44 -6.92 -17.61 -1.79
CA PHE A 44 -6.47 -17.16 -3.10
C PHE A 44 -5.13 -17.83 -3.50
N PHE A 45 -4.14 -17.88 -2.59
CA PHE A 45 -2.86 -18.56 -2.80
C PHE A 45 -3.00 -20.06 -3.04
N PHE A 46 -3.88 -20.73 -2.30
CA PHE A 46 -4.20 -22.15 -2.47
C PHE A 46 -4.94 -22.40 -3.78
N ARG A 47 -5.82 -21.49 -4.22
CA ARG A 47 -6.51 -21.58 -5.51
C ARG A 47 -5.57 -21.35 -6.70
N ILE A 48 -4.66 -20.38 -6.61
CA ILE A 48 -3.60 -20.15 -7.61
C ILE A 48 -2.63 -21.35 -7.67
N SER A 49 -2.26 -21.93 -6.52
CA SER A 49 -1.37 -23.11 -6.48
C SER A 49 -2.04 -24.38 -7.04
N ARG A 50 -3.35 -24.56 -6.84
CA ARG A 50 -4.13 -25.65 -7.46
C ARG A 50 -4.18 -25.56 -8.99
N ASN A 51 -4.21 -24.36 -9.56
CA ASN A 51 -4.18 -24.20 -11.02
C ASN A 51 -2.78 -24.43 -11.63
N LYS A 52 -1.73 -24.50 -10.81
CA LYS A 52 -0.34 -24.71 -11.26
C LYS A 52 0.13 -26.16 -11.10
N LEU A 53 -0.58 -26.97 -10.32
CA LEU A 53 -0.40 -28.41 -10.17
C LEU A 53 -1.65 -29.07 -10.74
N GLY A 54 -1.58 -29.54 -12.00
CA GLY A 54 -2.68 -30.22 -12.68
C GLY A 54 -3.09 -31.50 -11.96
N PHE A 55 -3.93 -31.39 -10.95
CA PHE A 55 -4.64 -32.52 -10.36
C PHE A 55 -5.94 -32.71 -11.14
N GLN A 56 -5.91 -33.67 -12.05
CA GLN A 56 -7.11 -34.27 -12.62
C GLN A 56 -7.83 -35.03 -11.50
N LEU A 57 -8.97 -34.51 -11.04
CA LEU A 57 -9.95 -35.33 -10.33
C LEU A 57 -11.07 -35.66 -11.29
N ASN A 58 -11.24 -36.95 -11.54
CA ASN A 58 -12.27 -37.50 -12.42
C ASN A 58 -13.67 -37.29 -11.85
N SER A 59 -14.53 -36.86 -12.77
CA SER A 59 -15.99 -36.98 -12.88
C SER A 59 -16.73 -37.74 -11.78
N SER A 60 -17.67 -37.05 -11.11
CA SER A 60 -19.11 -37.33 -11.22
C SER A 60 -19.90 -36.57 -10.13
N ALA A 61 -20.46 -35.40 -10.46
CA ALA A 61 -21.60 -34.82 -9.73
C ALA A 61 -22.27 -33.73 -10.58
N GLN A 62 -23.46 -34.08 -11.04
CA GLN A 62 -24.58 -33.30 -11.59
C GLN A 62 -24.42 -31.78 -11.79
N THR A 63 -24.70 -31.39 -13.03
CA THR A 63 -24.90 -30.04 -13.56
C THR A 63 -26.03 -29.31 -12.83
N LEU A 64 -25.70 -28.56 -11.78
CA LEU A 64 -26.46 -27.38 -11.39
C LEU A 64 -25.81 -26.18 -12.07
N SER A 65 -26.50 -25.60 -13.03
CA SER A 65 -26.10 -24.39 -13.75
C SER A 65 -26.10 -23.19 -12.80
N LEU A 66 -25.05 -23.04 -12.00
CA LEU A 66 -24.70 -21.77 -11.39
C LEU A 66 -24.07 -20.92 -12.50
N SER A 67 -24.82 -19.99 -13.07
CA SER A 67 -24.26 -18.87 -13.82
C SER A 67 -23.32 -18.10 -12.89
N SER A 68 -22.05 -18.50 -12.82
CA SER A 68 -21.04 -17.85 -11.99
C SER A 68 -20.67 -16.50 -12.63
N PRO A 69 -20.93 -15.35 -12.00
CA PRO A 69 -20.50 -14.04 -12.53
C PRO A 69 -19.04 -13.71 -12.17
N HIS A 70 -18.27 -14.68 -11.67
CA HIS A 70 -16.98 -14.39 -11.06
C HIS A 70 -15.81 -14.77 -11.99
N ARG A 71 -15.63 -14.03 -13.08
CA ARG A 71 -14.45 -14.18 -13.96
C ARG A 71 -13.38 -13.09 -13.81
N ASP A 72 -13.65 -11.95 -13.18
CA ASP A 72 -12.66 -10.86 -13.09
C ASP A 72 -12.57 -10.26 -11.69
N MET A 73 -11.85 -10.93 -10.77
CA MET A 73 -11.68 -10.44 -9.39
C MET A 73 -10.42 -9.55 -9.28
N VAL A 74 -10.40 -8.45 -10.03
CA VAL A 74 -9.45 -7.35 -9.79
C VAL A 74 -10.07 -6.42 -8.75
N TYR A 75 -9.27 -5.95 -7.79
CA TYR A 75 -9.72 -4.95 -6.83
C TYR A 75 -9.56 -3.57 -7.43
N HIS A 76 -10.66 -2.84 -7.53
CA HIS A 76 -10.73 -1.46 -8.01
C HIS A 76 -10.68 -0.49 -6.83
N SER A 77 -10.30 0.75 -7.13
CA SER A 77 -10.31 1.81 -6.13
C SER A 77 -11.74 2.14 -5.70
N SER A 78 -11.94 2.40 -4.40
CA SER A 78 -13.23 2.88 -3.89
C SER A 78 -13.47 4.37 -4.15
N PHE A 79 -12.44 5.10 -4.57
CA PHE A 79 -12.55 6.50 -4.99
C PHE A 79 -13.21 6.58 -6.36
N VAL A 80 -14.53 6.80 -6.35
CA VAL A 80 -15.37 6.96 -7.56
C VAL A 80 -15.88 8.39 -7.74
N ASP A 81 -15.89 9.18 -6.68
CA ASP A 81 -16.41 10.55 -6.70
C ASP A 81 -15.28 11.53 -7.06
N ASP A 82 -15.43 12.17 -8.21
CA ASP A 82 -14.44 13.11 -8.75
C ASP A 82 -14.93 14.57 -8.72
N GLU A 83 -16.10 14.87 -8.14
CA GLU A 83 -16.62 16.23 -8.13
C GLU A 83 -15.75 17.15 -7.24
N GLY A 84 -15.11 18.13 -7.87
CA GLY A 84 -14.27 19.12 -7.19
C GLY A 84 -12.81 18.71 -6.95
N VAL A 85 -12.37 17.54 -7.44
CA VAL A 85 -10.97 17.12 -7.35
C VAL A 85 -10.20 17.55 -8.60
N ASP A 86 -9.06 18.23 -8.41
CA ASP A 86 -8.16 18.61 -9.49
C ASP A 86 -7.69 17.37 -10.27
N ARG A 87 -7.45 17.52 -11.57
CA ARG A 87 -7.02 16.42 -12.44
C ARG A 87 -5.79 16.78 -13.24
N ALA A 88 -4.94 15.79 -13.47
CA ALA A 88 -3.83 15.87 -14.40
C ALA A 88 -3.63 14.52 -15.11
N CYS A 89 -3.33 14.55 -16.41
CA CYS A 89 -3.11 13.36 -17.25
C CYS A 89 -4.26 12.33 -17.17
N GLY A 90 -5.49 12.82 -16.96
CA GLY A 90 -6.70 12.00 -16.82
C GLY A 90 -6.79 11.21 -15.51
N CYS A 91 -6.05 11.62 -14.46
CA CYS A 91 -6.11 11.09 -13.11
C CYS A 91 -6.55 12.17 -12.11
N PRO A 92 -7.30 11.81 -11.05
CA PRO A 92 -7.63 12.72 -9.96
C PRO A 92 -6.43 12.92 -9.04
N LEU A 93 -6.19 14.14 -8.56
CA LEU A 93 -5.22 14.43 -7.52
C LEU A 93 -5.84 14.14 -6.15
N LEU A 94 -5.93 12.85 -5.82
CA LEU A 94 -6.56 12.39 -4.59
C LEU A 94 -5.80 12.89 -3.34
N PRO A 95 -6.51 13.26 -2.26
CA PRO A 95 -5.90 13.64 -1.01
C PRO A 95 -5.04 12.53 -0.40
N LEU A 96 -3.95 12.90 0.27
CA LEU A 96 -3.04 11.97 0.94
C LEU A 96 -2.86 12.34 2.41
N LYS A 97 -2.74 11.33 3.29
CA LYS A 97 -2.25 11.55 4.66
C LYS A 97 -0.72 11.54 4.66
N SER A 98 -0.13 12.59 4.08
CA SER A 98 1.31 12.70 3.90
C SER A 98 1.87 13.96 4.56
N HIS A 99 3.09 13.87 5.07
CA HIS A 99 3.89 15.04 5.49
C HIS A 99 4.84 15.51 4.38
N ILE A 100 4.83 14.84 3.23
CA ILE A 100 5.72 15.10 2.10
C ILE A 100 5.15 16.27 1.31
N LYS A 101 6.01 17.22 0.95
CA LYS A 101 5.62 18.37 0.14
C LYS A 101 5.21 17.92 -1.26
N GLY A 102 4.09 18.41 -1.74
CA GLY A 102 3.64 18.18 -3.11
C GLY A 102 2.23 18.71 -3.35
N PRO A 103 1.68 18.52 -4.56
CA PRO A 103 0.41 19.09 -4.97
C PRO A 103 -0.81 18.30 -4.49
N ALA A 104 -0.66 17.15 -3.85
CA ALA A 104 -1.78 16.41 -3.29
C ALA A 104 -2.48 17.22 -2.19
N PRO A 105 -3.82 17.30 -2.20
CA PRO A 105 -4.57 17.82 -1.07
C PRO A 105 -4.27 17.04 0.21
N VAL A 106 -4.37 17.70 1.36
CA VAL A 106 -4.14 17.05 2.66
C VAL A 106 -5.39 16.26 3.05
N SER A 107 -5.20 14.99 3.44
CA SER A 107 -6.25 14.15 4.02
C SER A 107 -6.10 14.04 5.54
N ASP A 108 -7.21 13.77 6.23
CA ASP A 108 -7.19 13.40 7.65
C ASP A 108 -6.44 12.08 7.86
N GLN A 109 -5.68 11.97 8.96
CA GLN A 109 -4.87 10.77 9.26
C GLN A 109 -5.70 9.50 9.45
N ASP A 110 -6.96 9.64 9.88
CA ASP A 110 -7.89 8.53 10.13
C ASP A 110 -8.58 8.02 8.86
N ARG A 111 -8.50 8.76 7.75
CA ARG A 111 -9.11 8.35 6.49
C ARG A 111 -8.15 7.46 5.69
N THR A 112 -8.72 6.47 5.02
CA THR A 112 -8.01 5.67 4.02
C THR A 112 -7.70 6.55 2.82
N ASP A 113 -6.48 6.47 2.29
CA ASP A 113 -6.08 7.10 1.03
C ASP A 113 -5.72 6.06 -0.05
N ILE A 114 -5.42 6.53 -1.26
CA ILE A 114 -5.11 5.66 -2.40
C ILE A 114 -3.84 4.82 -2.20
N VAL A 115 -2.91 5.26 -1.34
CA VAL A 115 -1.70 4.50 -1.02
C VAL A 115 -2.04 3.31 -0.13
N ASP A 116 -2.93 3.50 0.84
CA ASP A 116 -3.44 2.40 1.67
C ASP A 116 -4.19 1.35 0.84
N GLU A 117 -5.06 1.80 -0.08
CA GLU A 117 -5.75 0.90 -1.02
C GLU A 117 -4.75 0.10 -1.86
N ALA A 118 -3.74 0.77 -2.42
CA ALA A 118 -2.74 0.12 -3.26
C ALA A 118 -1.94 -0.95 -2.50
N ILE A 119 -1.48 -0.65 -1.28
CA ILE A 119 -0.78 -1.63 -0.44
C ILE A 119 -1.72 -2.78 -0.05
N THR A 120 -2.96 -2.48 0.31
CA THR A 120 -3.96 -3.49 0.70
C THR A 120 -4.29 -4.45 -0.45
N PHE A 121 -4.49 -3.91 -1.65
CA PHE A 121 -4.88 -4.69 -2.83
C PHE A 121 -3.70 -5.29 -3.60
N PHE A 122 -2.47 -4.85 -3.32
CA PHE A 122 -1.27 -5.25 -4.08
C PHE A 122 -1.14 -6.76 -4.28
N ARG A 123 -1.24 -7.54 -3.20
CA ARG A 123 -0.99 -8.99 -3.25
C ARG A 123 -1.96 -9.72 -4.15
N ALA A 124 -3.21 -9.24 -4.28
CA ALA A 124 -4.17 -9.76 -5.23
C ALA A 124 -3.93 -9.19 -6.64
N ASN A 125 -3.83 -7.86 -6.76
CA ASN A 125 -3.78 -7.16 -8.04
C ASN A 125 -2.51 -7.48 -8.86
N VAL A 126 -1.39 -7.78 -8.21
CA VAL A 126 -0.10 -8.08 -8.87
C VAL A 126 -0.16 -9.35 -9.76
N PHE A 127 -1.15 -10.22 -9.59
CA PHE A 127 -1.32 -11.42 -10.42
C PHE A 127 -2.01 -11.18 -11.76
N PHE A 128 -2.70 -10.05 -11.91
CA PHE A 128 -3.50 -9.78 -13.09
C PHE A 128 -2.67 -9.09 -14.17
N ARG A 129 -2.87 -9.55 -15.41
CA ARG A 129 -2.26 -8.95 -16.61
C ARG A 129 -3.15 -7.91 -17.25
N ASN A 130 -4.46 -8.08 -17.11
CA ASN A 130 -5.47 -7.18 -17.63
C ASN A 130 -6.15 -6.54 -16.42
N PHE A 131 -6.30 -5.22 -16.47
CA PHE A 131 -6.96 -4.43 -15.46
C PHE A 131 -7.98 -3.57 -16.19
N ASP A 132 -9.27 -3.87 -16.03
CA ASP A 132 -10.34 -3.06 -16.60
C ASP A 132 -10.47 -1.76 -15.80
N ILE A 133 -10.64 -0.61 -16.45
CA ILE A 133 -10.61 0.69 -15.76
C ILE A 133 -12.07 1.10 -15.51
N LYS A 134 -12.49 1.12 -14.24
CA LYS A 134 -13.86 1.50 -13.87
C LYS A 134 -13.97 2.93 -13.38
N SER A 135 -12.90 3.47 -12.80
CA SER A 135 -12.83 4.87 -12.38
C SER A 135 -11.49 5.51 -12.75
N PRO A 136 -11.40 6.85 -12.79
CA PRO A 136 -10.13 7.54 -12.96
C PRO A 136 -9.11 7.22 -11.86
N ALA A 137 -9.55 6.90 -10.64
CA ALA A 137 -8.68 6.49 -9.54
C ALA A 137 -8.02 5.10 -9.76
N ASP A 138 -8.64 4.21 -10.55
CA ASP A 138 -8.02 2.93 -10.91
C ASP A 138 -6.68 3.12 -11.63
N LYS A 139 -6.51 4.22 -12.38
CA LYS A 139 -5.22 4.53 -13.02
C LYS A 139 -4.11 4.76 -12.00
N LEU A 140 -4.43 5.44 -10.89
CA LEU A 140 -3.50 5.61 -9.78
C LEU A 140 -3.24 4.28 -9.07
N LEU A 141 -4.27 3.46 -8.88
CA LEU A 141 -4.14 2.13 -8.27
C LEU A 141 -3.22 1.22 -9.11
N ILE A 142 -3.35 1.23 -10.43
CA ILE A 142 -2.48 0.52 -11.37
C ILE A 142 -1.04 1.05 -11.26
N TYR A 143 -0.86 2.37 -11.25
CA TYR A 143 0.46 2.99 -11.11
C TYR A 143 1.15 2.60 -9.81
N LEU A 144 0.44 2.66 -8.69
CA LEU A 144 0.97 2.33 -7.37
C LEU A 144 1.24 0.82 -7.24
N THR A 145 0.38 -0.03 -7.81
CA THR A 145 0.62 -1.48 -7.85
C THR A 145 1.92 -1.79 -8.60
N PHE A 146 2.16 -1.13 -9.73
CA PHE A 146 3.43 -1.21 -10.45
C PHE A 146 4.60 -0.69 -9.60
N TYR A 147 4.46 0.49 -9.00
CA TYR A 147 5.53 1.07 -8.18
C TYR A 147 5.91 0.19 -7.00
N ILE A 148 4.93 -0.40 -6.30
CA ILE A 148 5.17 -1.37 -5.23
C ILE A 148 5.93 -2.59 -5.77
N ASN A 149 5.62 -3.07 -6.97
CA ASN A 149 6.37 -4.17 -7.59
C ASN A 149 7.84 -3.80 -7.84
N VAL A 150 8.12 -2.60 -8.35
CA VAL A 150 9.49 -2.06 -8.53
C VAL A 150 10.21 -1.89 -7.20
N ALA A 151 9.52 -1.36 -6.21
CA ALA A 151 10.03 -1.15 -4.86
C ALA A 151 10.41 -2.47 -4.17
N LEU A 152 9.55 -3.49 -4.24
CA LEU A 152 9.86 -4.83 -3.73
C LEU A 152 11.04 -5.45 -4.47
N LYS A 153 11.19 -5.19 -5.77
CA LYS A 153 12.36 -5.62 -6.55
C LYS A 153 13.65 -4.96 -6.04
N ARG A 154 13.60 -3.66 -5.73
CA ARG A 154 14.72 -2.92 -5.12
C ARG A 154 15.10 -3.47 -3.74
N LEU A 155 14.11 -3.90 -2.95
CA LEU A 155 14.30 -4.46 -1.61
C LEU A 155 14.75 -5.93 -1.58
N GLU A 156 14.65 -6.69 -2.68
CA GLU A 156 14.94 -8.14 -2.73
C GLU A 156 16.35 -8.49 -2.20
N GLY A 157 17.32 -7.60 -2.39
CA GLY A 157 18.71 -7.76 -1.94
C GLY A 157 19.03 -7.18 -0.55
N CYS A 158 18.15 -6.36 0.02
CA CYS A 158 18.41 -5.64 1.27
C CYS A 158 18.16 -6.54 2.48
N ARG A 159 19.20 -6.85 3.25
CA ARG A 159 19.14 -7.80 4.37
C ARG A 159 18.72 -7.15 5.68
N THR A 160 18.91 -5.84 5.79
CA THR A 160 18.56 -5.07 6.98
C THR A 160 17.55 -3.97 6.67
N LEU A 161 16.80 -3.53 7.69
CA LEU A 161 15.89 -2.38 7.56
C LEU A 161 16.65 -1.12 7.12
N ALA A 162 17.85 -0.86 7.64
CA ALA A 162 18.64 0.31 7.29
C ALA A 162 19.01 0.33 5.78
N GLU A 163 19.45 -0.80 5.24
CA GLU A 163 19.71 -0.96 3.80
C GLU A 163 18.44 -0.75 2.98
N GLY A 164 17.33 -1.37 3.41
CA GLY A 164 16.04 -1.22 2.74
C GLY A 164 15.53 0.21 2.72
N THR A 165 15.62 0.90 3.86
CA THR A 165 15.25 2.31 4.01
C THR A 165 16.05 3.20 3.06
N LYS A 166 17.37 3.03 3.00
CA LYS A 166 18.20 3.78 2.05
C LYS A 166 17.81 3.48 0.60
N ALA A 167 17.59 2.21 0.26
CA ALA A 167 17.30 1.79 -1.10
C ALA A 167 15.95 2.31 -1.61
N ILE A 168 14.93 2.33 -0.74
CA ILE A 168 13.58 2.78 -1.10
C ILE A 168 13.46 4.31 -1.13
N ILE A 169 14.12 5.02 -0.21
CA ILE A 169 14.18 6.49 -0.24
C ILE A 169 14.82 6.95 -1.54
N ASN A 170 15.95 6.34 -1.92
CA ASN A 170 16.60 6.66 -3.19
C ASN A 170 15.67 6.40 -4.38
N LEU A 171 14.89 5.31 -4.37
CA LEU A 171 13.91 5.00 -5.41
C LEU A 171 12.77 6.02 -5.47
N GLY A 172 12.28 6.52 -4.33
CA GLY A 172 11.25 7.56 -4.28
C GLY A 172 11.71 8.89 -4.86
N LEU A 173 13.01 9.21 -4.73
CA LEU A 173 13.63 10.44 -5.21
C LEU A 173 14.06 10.40 -6.68
N GLU A 174 14.06 9.22 -7.33
CA GLU A 174 14.40 9.07 -8.74
C GLU A 174 13.47 9.90 -9.64
N ASN A 175 14.00 10.36 -10.79
CA ASN A 175 13.23 11.13 -11.76
C ASN A 175 11.97 10.36 -12.18
N VAL A 176 10.83 11.03 -12.09
CA VAL A 176 9.52 10.44 -12.39
C VAL A 176 9.12 10.81 -13.81
N PRO A 177 9.11 9.89 -14.80
CA PRO A 177 8.60 10.20 -16.12
C PRO A 177 7.08 10.37 -16.08
N VAL A 178 6.54 11.20 -16.96
CA VAL A 178 5.10 11.40 -17.17
C VAL A 178 4.66 10.87 -18.54
N PRO A 179 3.34 10.73 -18.82
CA PRO A 179 2.87 10.18 -20.09
C PRO A 179 3.42 10.94 -21.29
N GLY A 180 3.93 10.21 -22.29
CA GLY A 180 4.59 10.78 -23.47
C GLY A 180 6.12 10.89 -23.35
N GLU A 181 6.68 10.80 -22.13
CA GLU A 181 8.13 10.79 -21.94
C GLU A 181 8.75 9.39 -22.06
N ALA A 182 10.02 9.34 -22.44
CA ALA A 182 10.80 8.11 -22.44
C ALA A 182 10.86 7.51 -21.02
N GLY A 183 10.57 6.22 -20.92
CA GLY A 183 10.58 5.50 -19.63
C GLY A 183 9.23 5.48 -18.90
N PHE A 184 8.19 6.15 -19.41
CA PHE A 184 6.85 6.00 -18.84
C PHE A 184 6.30 4.57 -19.10
N PRO A 185 5.90 3.82 -18.05
CA PRO A 185 5.65 2.37 -18.16
C PRO A 185 4.32 1.98 -18.81
N PHE A 186 3.39 2.92 -19.02
CA PHE A 186 2.01 2.61 -19.40
C PHE A 186 1.58 3.33 -20.70
N PRO A 187 1.85 2.75 -21.88
CA PRO A 187 1.42 3.34 -23.13
C PRO A 187 -0.11 3.37 -23.22
N GLY A 188 -0.69 4.53 -23.57
CA GLY A 188 -2.13 4.71 -23.82
C GLY A 188 -3.06 4.68 -22.60
N LEU A 189 -2.56 4.33 -21.40
CA LEU A 189 -3.36 4.28 -20.18
C LEU A 189 -3.67 5.67 -19.60
N PHE A 190 -2.69 6.56 -19.72
CA PHE A 190 -2.77 7.93 -19.20
C PHE A 190 -2.86 8.92 -20.35
N VAL A 191 -3.56 10.03 -20.11
CA VAL A 191 -3.66 11.11 -21.09
C VAL A 191 -2.33 11.85 -21.14
N ILE A 192 -1.84 12.16 -22.33
CA ILE A 192 -0.63 12.97 -22.51
C ILE A 192 -0.91 14.39 -21.99
N PRO A 193 -0.02 14.97 -21.16
CA PRO A 193 -0.22 16.32 -20.64
C PRO A 193 -0.34 17.33 -21.80
N GLN A 194 -1.33 18.21 -21.70
CA GLN A 194 -1.61 19.24 -22.72
C GLN A 194 -0.70 20.46 -22.60
N SER A 195 0.02 20.58 -21.48
CA SER A 195 0.96 21.68 -21.23
C SER A 195 2.10 21.24 -20.32
N ASN A 196 3.21 21.98 -20.36
CA ASN A 196 4.33 21.79 -19.42
C ASN A 196 3.90 21.97 -17.96
N LYS A 197 2.92 22.84 -17.71
CA LYS A 197 2.37 23.06 -16.36
C LYS A 197 1.65 21.80 -15.83
N GLU A 198 0.83 21.17 -16.67
CA GLU A 198 0.16 19.91 -16.32
C GLU A 198 1.16 18.77 -16.16
N ALA A 199 2.16 18.68 -17.05
CA ALA A 199 3.23 17.69 -16.95
C ALA A 199 3.96 17.80 -15.61
N GLU A 200 4.34 19.01 -15.19
CA GLU A 200 5.03 19.25 -13.93
C GLU A 200 4.13 19.03 -12.70
N LEU A 201 2.84 19.40 -12.79
CA LEU A 201 1.85 19.10 -11.75
C LEU A 201 1.74 17.59 -11.53
N PHE A 202 1.57 16.83 -12.61
CA PHE A 202 1.43 15.37 -12.53
C PHE A 202 2.74 14.72 -12.07
N ARG A 203 3.90 15.19 -12.55
CA ARG A 203 5.20 14.70 -12.11
C ARG A 203 5.38 14.85 -10.61
N ASN A 204 5.06 16.03 -10.08
CA ASN A 204 5.18 16.32 -8.64
C ASN A 204 4.19 15.51 -7.81
N TYR A 205 2.96 15.31 -8.31
CA TYR A 205 1.99 14.43 -7.66
C TYR A 205 2.49 12.97 -7.61
N LEU A 206 2.96 12.44 -8.74
CA LEU A 206 3.51 11.09 -8.82
C LEU A 206 4.74 10.91 -7.92
N LYS A 207 5.60 11.92 -7.83
CA LYS A 207 6.73 11.93 -6.90
C LYS A 207 6.27 11.85 -5.44
N GLN A 208 5.31 12.67 -5.05
CA GLN A 208 4.77 12.68 -3.70
C GLN A 208 4.16 11.32 -3.31
N ILE A 209 3.32 10.71 -4.16
CA ILE A 209 2.74 9.39 -3.86
C ILE A 209 3.80 8.28 -3.81
N ARG A 210 4.88 8.37 -4.60
CA ARG A 210 5.99 7.40 -4.57
C ARG A 210 6.76 7.45 -3.26
N GLU A 211 7.11 8.64 -2.80
CA GLU A 211 7.82 8.81 -1.53
C GLU A 211 6.95 8.34 -0.35
N GLU A 212 5.65 8.68 -0.36
CA GLU A 212 4.70 8.23 0.67
C GLU A 212 4.54 6.71 0.65
N THR A 213 4.37 6.12 -0.53
CA THR A 213 4.29 4.66 -0.71
C THR A 213 5.56 3.98 -0.24
N SER A 214 6.73 4.56 -0.51
CA SER A 214 8.02 4.03 -0.06
C SER A 214 8.11 3.94 1.45
N GLY A 215 7.73 5.00 2.16
CA GLY A 215 7.70 5.04 3.62
C GLY A 215 6.77 3.98 4.21
N ARG A 216 5.53 3.90 3.70
CA ARG A 216 4.54 2.93 4.20
C ARG A 216 4.88 1.49 3.84
N LEU A 217 5.45 1.24 2.66
CA LEU A 217 5.82 -0.11 2.22
C LEU A 217 6.90 -0.75 3.11
N LEU A 218 7.82 0.04 3.67
CA LEU A 218 8.83 -0.49 4.60
C LEU A 218 8.20 -1.21 5.80
N SER A 219 7.10 -0.66 6.32
CA SER A 219 6.40 -1.21 7.50
C SER A 219 5.84 -2.62 7.28
N VAL A 220 5.56 -2.98 6.02
CA VAL A 220 5.04 -4.30 5.66
C VAL A 220 6.14 -5.22 5.07
N ALA A 221 7.14 -4.63 4.42
CA ALA A 221 8.26 -5.34 3.81
C ALA A 221 9.32 -5.79 4.84
N TYR A 222 9.37 -5.17 6.02
CA TYR A 222 10.22 -5.56 7.14
C TYR A 222 9.38 -5.88 8.37
N ARG A 223 9.87 -6.80 9.20
CA ARG A 223 9.29 -7.07 10.51
C ARG A 223 9.75 -6.02 11.53
N PRO A 224 9.07 -5.90 12.68
CA PRO A 224 9.50 -5.01 13.77
C PRO A 224 10.94 -5.28 14.26
N ASN A 225 11.45 -6.51 14.13
CA ASN A 225 12.82 -6.86 14.47
C ASN A 225 13.85 -6.49 13.37
N GLY A 226 13.45 -5.74 12.34
CA GLY A 226 14.30 -5.30 11.24
C GLY A 226 14.62 -6.37 10.19
N THR A 227 14.09 -7.59 10.31
CA THR A 227 14.32 -8.66 9.33
C THR A 227 13.38 -8.56 8.13
N PRO A 228 13.81 -8.94 6.92
CA PRO A 228 12.96 -8.90 5.73
C PRO A 228 11.74 -9.83 5.84
N ASN A 229 10.58 -9.35 5.39
CA ASN A 229 9.34 -10.10 5.36
C ASN A 229 9.23 -10.92 4.06
N LYS A 230 9.59 -12.20 4.13
CA LYS A 230 9.57 -13.12 2.98
C LYS A 230 8.22 -13.19 2.27
N TRP A 231 7.10 -12.96 2.97
CA TRP A 231 5.76 -13.02 2.37
C TRP A 231 5.48 -11.84 1.45
N TRP A 232 6.09 -10.68 1.70
CA TRP A 232 6.05 -9.53 0.80
C TRP A 232 7.13 -9.62 -0.28
N LEU A 233 8.36 -9.95 0.11
CA LEU A 233 9.48 -10.01 -0.84
C LEU A 233 9.38 -11.15 -1.86
N ALA A 234 8.57 -12.19 -1.59
CA ALA A 234 8.28 -13.24 -2.58
C ALA A 234 7.66 -12.69 -3.88
N PHE A 235 7.03 -11.52 -3.83
CA PHE A 235 6.42 -10.87 -4.99
C PHE A 235 7.42 -10.09 -5.86
N ALA A 236 8.65 -9.85 -5.39
CA ALA A 236 9.70 -9.12 -6.12
C ALA A 236 10.05 -9.73 -7.49
N LYS A 237 9.88 -11.05 -7.65
CA LYS A 237 10.17 -11.76 -8.91
C LYS A 237 9.02 -11.73 -9.91
N ARG A 238 7.84 -11.24 -9.50
CA ARG A 238 6.68 -11.12 -10.39
C ARG A 238 6.76 -9.81 -11.17
N LYS A 239 6.21 -9.82 -12.38
CA LYS A 239 6.02 -8.62 -13.19
C LYS A 239 4.53 -8.30 -13.21
N PHE A 240 4.17 -7.09 -12.80
CA PHE A 240 2.81 -6.60 -12.96
C PHE A 240 2.56 -6.17 -14.41
N MET A 241 1.42 -6.59 -15.01
CA MET A 241 1.00 -6.27 -16.39
C MET A 241 2.07 -6.50 -17.49
N ASN A 242 3.06 -7.37 -17.25
CA ASN A 242 4.23 -7.56 -18.12
C ASN A 242 5.02 -6.28 -18.44
N VAL A 243 4.87 -5.23 -17.62
CA VAL A 243 5.62 -3.99 -17.79
C VAL A 243 7.10 -4.29 -17.65
N ILE A 244 7.88 -3.89 -18.66
CA ILE A 244 9.34 -4.00 -18.64
C ILE A 244 9.90 -2.74 -17.99
N THR A 245 10.34 -2.85 -16.74
CA THR A 245 11.24 -1.85 -16.15
C THR A 245 12.63 -2.06 -16.75
N ARG A 246 13.12 -1.08 -17.52
CA ARG A 246 14.52 -1.02 -17.95
C ARG A 246 15.34 -0.29 -16.91
#